data_AF-A0A2I0TEC6-F1
#
_entry.id   AF-A0A2I0TEC6-F1
#
_cell.length_a   1.000
_cell.length_b   1.000
_cell.length_c   1.000
_cell.angle_alpha   90.00
_cell.angle_beta   90.00
_cell.angle_gamma   90.00
#
_symmetry.space_group_name_H-M   'P 1'
#
loop_
_entity.id
_entity.type
_entity.pdbx_description
1 polymer ?
#
loop_
_entity_poly.entity_id
_entity_poly.type
_entity_poly.pdbx_seq_one_letter_code
_entity_poly.pdbx_strand_id
1 'polypeptide(L)'
;MCVRINKCLVYAAKQDGGSLVGEVNEEGEMTGEKIAYVYPDGKTAYSGRFIDGEMIEAKLATLTSVEDGKPQFEVVPGSAKLASGCGALHSVCLAERHASHTVSYPPYRCSKVTRVNHQAGGKVYVDVSLISSAGEGLFSKIAAEASTVMSFYNGVRITHQEVDSRDWALNGNTISLDEETVIDVPEPYNHAAKYCASLGHKANHSFTPNCIYDPFVHPRFGPIKCIRTIRAVEKDEELTVAYGYDHNPVGQNGPEAPEWYQLELKAFQAAQQNYSDPSLENEDLLCSGLSSESDTCLPVANPFCALQVMGVPGVLALFSSQRKNPVLVNVLIVASIVSCVAILIVIVYSSLTLNYGEEEELSSAPIHVIHTVLGAEFLTSQIGFQPRT
;
A
#
# COMPACT_ATOMS: atom_id res chain seq x y z
N MET A 1 24.85 -37.77 21.87
CA MET A 1 25.45 -36.42 21.76
C MET A 1 25.63 -36.11 20.29
N CYS A 2 24.70 -35.38 19.70
CA CYS A 2 24.81 -34.82 18.36
C CYS A 2 23.98 -33.53 18.38
N VAL A 3 24.65 -32.41 18.62
CA VAL A 3 24.01 -31.09 18.65
C VAL A 3 24.02 -30.58 17.21
N ARG A 4 22.86 -30.53 16.55
CA ARG A 4 22.68 -29.71 15.35
C ARG A 4 22.27 -28.32 15.80
N ILE A 5 23.25 -27.43 15.97
CA ILE A 5 23.02 -25.99 16.10
C ILE A 5 22.82 -25.44 14.68
N ASN A 6 21.60 -25.52 14.14
CA ASN A 6 21.28 -24.80 12.92
C ASN A 6 20.66 -23.46 13.31
N LYS A 7 21.50 -22.42 13.28
CA LYS A 7 21.09 -21.01 13.26
C LYS A 7 20.15 -20.80 12.07
N CYS A 8 18.84 -20.85 12.32
CA CYS A 8 17.85 -20.61 11.28
C CYS A 8 17.81 -19.12 10.99
N LEU A 9 18.09 -18.75 9.74
CA LEU A 9 17.79 -17.43 9.23
C LEU A 9 16.28 -17.33 9.04
N VAL A 10 15.64 -16.35 9.65
CA VAL A 10 14.18 -16.16 9.56
C VAL A 10 13.89 -14.88 8.79
N TYR A 11 12.87 -14.91 7.93
CA TYR A 11 12.27 -13.75 7.29
C TYR A 11 10.86 -13.56 7.86
N ALA A 12 10.70 -12.57 8.74
CA ALA A 12 9.39 -12.21 9.27
C ALA A 12 8.81 -11.07 8.42
N ALA A 13 7.98 -11.42 7.44
CA ALA A 13 7.26 -10.45 6.62
C ALA A 13 6.19 -9.73 7.45
N LYS A 14 6.13 -8.41 7.33
CA LYS A 14 5.10 -7.57 7.92
C LYS A 14 4.03 -7.25 6.88
N GLN A 15 2.81 -6.99 7.35
CA GLN A 15 1.68 -6.64 6.49
C GLN A 15 1.93 -5.39 5.62
N ASP A 16 2.83 -4.51 6.06
CA ASP A 16 3.20 -3.27 5.38
C ASP A 16 4.20 -3.45 4.22
N GLY A 17 4.72 -4.67 4.02
CA GLY A 17 5.72 -5.04 3.02
C GLY A 17 7.17 -5.03 3.53
N GLY A 18 7.42 -4.55 4.76
CA GLY A 18 8.73 -4.66 5.40
C GLY A 18 9.01 -6.07 5.90
N SER A 19 10.27 -6.37 6.24
CA SER A 19 10.64 -7.65 6.84
C SER A 19 11.76 -7.52 7.86
N LEU A 20 11.72 -8.34 8.91
CA LEU A 20 12.87 -8.57 9.79
C LEU A 20 13.62 -9.80 9.31
N VAL A 21 14.95 -9.70 9.25
CA VAL A 21 15.83 -10.78 8.83
C VAL A 21 17.05 -10.90 9.73
N GLY A 22 17.37 -12.11 10.15
CA GLY A 22 18.49 -12.40 11.03
C GLY A 22 18.51 -13.85 11.51
N GLU A 23 19.62 -14.22 12.14
CA GLU A 23 19.67 -15.47 12.90
C GLU A 23 18.89 -15.28 14.21
N VAL A 24 17.96 -16.20 14.50
CA VAL A 24 17.21 -16.18 15.76
C VAL A 24 18.02 -16.75 16.93
N ASN A 25 17.70 -16.35 18.15
CA ASN A 25 18.27 -16.92 19.37
C ASN A 25 17.73 -18.35 19.66
N GLU A 26 18.13 -18.95 20.78
CA GLU A 26 17.69 -20.30 21.18
C GLU A 26 16.17 -20.41 21.41
N GLU A 27 15.51 -19.28 21.67
CA GLU A 27 14.07 -19.17 21.91
C GLU A 27 13.29 -18.90 20.61
N GLY A 28 13.98 -18.72 19.47
CA GLY A 28 13.36 -18.42 18.18
C GLY A 28 13.04 -16.94 17.96
N GLU A 29 13.56 -16.06 18.80
CA GLU A 29 13.33 -14.62 18.76
C GLU A 29 14.37 -13.90 17.90
N MET A 30 13.97 -12.75 17.36
CA MET A 30 14.84 -11.84 16.60
C MET A 30 15.73 -11.00 17.55
N THR A 31 16.62 -11.68 18.26
CA THR A 31 17.54 -11.09 19.24
C THR A 31 19.00 -11.32 18.86
N GLY A 32 19.74 -10.24 18.56
CA GLY A 32 21.15 -10.35 18.17
C GLY A 32 21.75 -9.07 17.56
N GLU A 33 23.07 -9.08 17.35
CA GLU A 33 23.87 -7.95 16.82
C GLU A 33 23.84 -7.83 15.28
N LYS A 34 23.35 -8.86 14.59
CA LYS A 34 23.36 -8.97 13.12
C LYS A 34 21.96 -9.21 12.57
N ILE A 35 21.02 -8.41 13.04
CA ILE A 35 19.63 -8.42 12.59
C ILE A 35 19.41 -7.19 11.72
N ALA A 36 18.52 -7.30 10.73
CA ALA A 36 18.16 -6.19 9.88
C ALA A 36 16.65 -6.10 9.70
N TYR A 37 16.15 -4.86 9.69
CA TYR A 37 14.84 -4.55 9.12
C TYR A 37 15.05 -4.11 7.67
N VAL A 38 14.43 -4.81 6.72
CA VAL A 38 14.39 -4.46 5.30
C VAL A 38 13.07 -3.79 4.99
N TYR A 39 13.14 -2.64 4.33
CA TYR A 39 11.97 -1.87 3.94
C TYR A 39 11.22 -2.50 2.74
N PRO A 40 9.99 -2.04 2.44
CA PRO A 40 9.19 -2.59 1.33
C PRO A 40 9.80 -2.48 -0.07
N ASP A 41 10.86 -1.69 -0.25
CA ASP A 41 11.60 -1.63 -1.51
C ASP A 41 12.55 -2.81 -1.71
N GLY A 42 12.69 -3.69 -0.71
CA GLY A 42 13.57 -4.85 -0.74
C GLY A 42 15.05 -4.51 -0.81
N LYS A 43 15.43 -3.24 -0.58
CA LYS A 43 16.81 -2.76 -0.74
C LYS A 43 17.27 -1.95 0.46
N THR A 44 16.49 -0.99 0.91
CA THR A 44 16.84 -0.15 2.06
C THR A 44 16.70 -0.97 3.33
N ALA A 45 17.66 -0.89 4.23
CA ALA A 45 17.62 -1.64 5.48
C ALA A 45 18.19 -0.85 6.67
N TYR A 46 17.78 -1.22 7.87
CA TYR A 46 18.49 -0.90 9.11
C TYR A 46 19.11 -2.18 9.66
N SER A 47 20.44 -2.25 9.71
CA SER A 47 21.18 -3.41 10.19
C SER A 47 21.94 -3.08 11.48
N GLY A 48 21.82 -3.96 12.47
CA GLY A 48 22.53 -3.86 13.74
C GLY A 48 21.88 -4.71 14.82
N ARG A 49 21.81 -4.15 16.03
CA ARG A 49 21.36 -4.83 17.25
C ARG A 49 19.85 -4.71 17.43
N PHE A 50 19.20 -5.86 17.52
CA PHE A 50 17.78 -6.00 17.83
C PHE A 50 17.60 -6.93 19.05
N ILE A 51 16.54 -6.70 19.82
CA ILE A 51 16.10 -7.57 20.92
C ILE A 51 14.61 -7.78 20.74
N ASP A 52 14.19 -9.04 20.65
CA ASP A 52 12.80 -9.45 20.38
C ASP A 52 12.17 -8.70 19.19
N GLY A 53 12.96 -8.51 18.12
CA GLY A 53 12.54 -7.77 16.93
C GLY A 53 12.47 -6.24 17.09
N GLU A 54 12.73 -5.69 18.27
CA GLU A 54 12.85 -4.26 18.49
C GLU A 54 14.26 -3.76 18.16
N MET A 55 14.33 -2.66 17.38
CA MET A 55 15.60 -2.06 16.98
C MET A 55 16.25 -1.33 18.15
N ILE A 56 17.31 -1.87 18.73
CA ILE A 56 18.01 -1.20 19.83
C ILE A 56 19.10 -0.27 19.32
N GLU A 57 19.85 -0.71 18.30
CA GLU A 57 20.92 0.08 17.72
C GLU A 57 21.27 -0.41 16.31
N ALA A 58 20.79 0.29 15.28
CA ALA A 58 21.04 -0.07 13.90
C ALA A 58 21.58 1.11 13.07
N LYS A 59 22.33 0.78 12.04
CA LYS A 59 22.80 1.73 11.02
C LYS A 59 22.05 1.51 9.72
N LEU A 60 21.93 2.59 8.95
CA LEU A 60 21.38 2.51 7.60
C LEU A 60 22.29 1.62 6.75
N ALA A 61 21.69 0.69 6.02
CA ALA A 61 22.37 -0.25 5.15
C ALA A 61 21.57 -0.49 3.86
N THR A 62 22.22 -1.07 2.88
CA THR A 62 21.60 -1.52 1.62
C THR A 62 21.77 -3.03 1.50
N LEU A 63 20.69 -3.74 1.19
CA LEU A 63 20.74 -5.15 0.80
C LEU A 63 21.38 -5.25 -0.60
N THR A 64 22.57 -5.84 -0.68
CA THR A 64 23.36 -5.92 -1.92
C THR A 64 23.19 -7.26 -2.64
N SER A 65 23.20 -8.35 -1.89
CA SER A 65 23.03 -9.70 -2.44
C SER A 65 22.40 -10.64 -1.40
N VAL A 66 21.97 -11.81 -1.87
CA VAL A 66 21.55 -12.94 -1.03
C VAL A 66 22.37 -14.14 -1.46
N GLU A 67 23.27 -14.61 -0.60
CA GLU A 67 24.17 -15.73 -0.85
C GLU A 67 23.80 -16.90 0.07
N ASP A 68 23.49 -18.07 -0.51
CA ASP A 68 23.01 -19.25 0.23
C ASP A 68 21.81 -18.93 1.16
N GLY A 69 20.92 -18.07 0.68
CA GLY A 69 19.76 -17.58 1.43
C GLY A 69 20.08 -16.53 2.49
N LYS A 70 21.35 -16.14 2.69
CA LYS A 70 21.77 -15.14 3.68
C LYS A 70 21.89 -13.75 3.05
N PRO A 71 21.19 -12.73 3.57
CA PRO A 71 21.29 -11.38 3.05
C PRO A 71 22.63 -10.75 3.42
N GLN A 72 23.26 -10.10 2.43
CA GLN A 72 24.45 -9.29 2.62
C GLN A 72 24.07 -7.82 2.66
N PHE A 73 24.48 -7.13 3.73
CA PHE A 73 24.16 -5.72 3.94
C PHE A 73 25.43 -4.88 3.89
N GLU A 74 25.41 -3.83 3.08
CA GLU A 74 26.44 -2.81 3.08
C GLU A 74 25.96 -1.59 3.87
N VAL A 75 26.64 -1.29 4.98
CA VAL A 75 26.31 -0.13 5.83
C VAL A 75 26.67 1.15 5.09
N VAL A 76 25.70 2.07 4.99
CA VAL A 76 25.89 3.37 4.36
C VAL A 76 26.96 4.17 5.13
N PRO A 77 28.06 4.60 4.49
CA PRO A 77 29.11 5.35 5.14
C PRO A 77 28.58 6.63 5.81
N GLY A 78 29.02 6.89 7.04
CA GLY A 78 28.59 8.09 7.80
C GLY A 78 27.16 8.03 8.37
N SER A 79 26.43 6.92 8.21
CA SER A 79 25.09 6.77 8.78
C SER A 79 25.13 6.79 10.32
N ALA A 80 24.19 7.54 10.90
CA ALA A 80 23.99 7.59 12.34
C ALA A 80 23.40 6.25 12.85
N LYS A 81 23.79 5.87 14.07
CA LYS A 81 23.15 4.78 14.80
C LYS A 81 21.78 5.26 15.30
N LEU A 82 20.74 4.46 15.07
CA LEU A 82 19.35 4.74 15.45
C LEU A 82 18.79 3.62 16.31
N ALA A 83 17.80 3.96 17.13
CA ALA A 83 17.06 3.04 18.00
C ALA A 83 15.56 3.27 17.83
N SER A 84 14.75 2.27 18.19
CA SER A 84 13.30 2.38 18.38
C SER A 84 12.98 3.56 19.30
N GLY A 85 11.94 4.32 18.98
CA GLY A 85 11.49 5.49 19.74
C GLY A 85 12.37 6.74 19.60
N CYS A 86 13.56 6.65 19.00
CA CYS A 86 14.41 7.83 18.79
C CYS A 86 13.79 8.77 17.74
N GLY A 87 13.19 9.89 18.15
CA GLY A 87 12.53 10.83 17.25
C GLY A 87 11.03 10.57 17.03
N ALA A 88 10.43 9.65 17.78
CA ALA A 88 9.03 9.81 18.14
C ALA A 88 8.93 11.10 18.95
N LEU A 89 8.05 12.02 18.55
CA LEU A 89 7.70 13.13 19.42
C LEU A 89 6.91 12.49 20.58
N HIS A 90 7.56 12.07 21.66
CA HIS A 90 6.80 11.60 22.82
C HIS A 90 6.02 12.79 23.39
N SER A 91 4.78 12.57 23.84
CA SER A 91 3.98 13.58 24.54
C SER A 91 4.75 14.21 25.70
N VAL A 92 5.67 13.45 26.32
CA VAL A 92 6.56 13.88 27.41
C VAL A 92 7.59 14.93 26.98
N CYS A 93 7.98 15.03 25.70
CA CYS A 93 8.87 16.09 25.24
C CYS A 93 8.21 17.48 25.16
N LEU A 94 6.88 17.55 25.26
CA LEU A 94 6.10 18.80 25.29
C LEU A 94 5.70 19.23 26.71
N ALA A 95 5.86 18.36 27.71
CA ALA A 95 5.41 18.59 29.08
C ALA A 95 6.46 19.26 30.01
N GLU A 96 7.61 19.73 29.50
CA GLU A 96 8.60 20.44 30.34
C GLU A 96 8.30 21.93 30.58
N ARG A 97 7.04 22.39 30.47
CA ARG A 97 6.73 23.77 30.91
C ARG A 97 5.45 24.03 31.66
N HIS A 98 4.63 23.03 31.98
CA HIS A 98 3.54 23.21 32.95
C HIS A 98 3.46 22.02 33.91
N ALA A 99 3.27 22.35 35.18
CA ALA A 99 3.69 21.58 36.33
C ALA A 99 2.91 20.28 36.58
N SER A 100 3.60 19.38 37.29
CA SER A 100 3.06 18.36 38.21
C SER A 100 2.06 17.37 37.61
N HIS A 101 2.56 16.20 37.16
CA HIS A 101 2.24 14.88 37.73
C HIS A 101 3.05 13.80 37.00
N THR A 102 3.53 12.85 37.78
CA THR A 102 4.62 11.93 37.51
C THR A 102 4.16 10.67 36.78
N VAL A 103 4.73 10.35 35.61
CA VAL A 103 4.97 8.96 35.19
C VAL A 103 6.38 8.89 34.59
N SER A 104 7.23 8.13 35.26
CA SER A 104 8.65 7.99 34.97
C SER A 104 8.88 7.02 33.81
N TYR A 105 9.05 7.56 32.59
CA TYR A 105 9.85 6.88 31.57
C TYR A 105 11.17 7.65 31.43
N PRO A 106 12.32 6.96 31.30
CA PRO A 106 13.62 7.60 31.29
C PRO A 106 13.68 8.65 30.17
N PRO A 107 14.10 9.89 30.45
CA PRO A 107 14.16 10.95 29.46
C PRO A 107 15.28 10.63 28.47
N TYR A 108 14.95 9.97 27.36
CA TYR A 108 15.84 9.89 26.21
C TYR A 108 15.93 11.29 25.60
N ARG A 109 16.92 12.04 26.08
CA ARG A 109 17.33 13.36 25.60
C ARG A 109 17.78 13.24 24.13
N CYS A 110 16.85 13.29 23.19
CA CYS A 110 17.17 13.45 21.78
C CYS A 110 17.50 14.93 21.51
N SER A 111 18.68 15.39 21.92
CA SER A 111 19.10 16.80 21.71
C SER A 111 19.47 17.13 20.27
N LYS A 112 19.31 16.18 19.34
CA LYS A 112 19.49 16.38 17.89
C LYS A 112 18.46 15.54 17.17
N VAL A 113 17.35 16.15 16.77
CA VAL A 113 16.46 15.59 15.74
C VAL A 113 17.33 15.38 14.50
N THR A 114 17.82 14.16 14.34
CA THR A 114 18.76 13.82 13.29
C THR A 114 17.99 13.93 11.97
N ARG A 115 18.49 14.73 11.02
CA ARG A 115 17.96 14.95 9.66
C ARG A 115 18.01 13.64 8.85
N VAL A 116 17.22 12.66 9.24
CA VAL A 116 17.33 11.28 8.79
C VAL A 116 15.92 10.81 8.51
N ASN A 117 15.44 11.19 7.34
CA ASN A 117 14.24 10.66 6.73
C ASN A 117 14.69 9.90 5.48
N HIS A 118 15.34 8.76 5.65
CA HIS A 118 16.10 8.18 4.53
C HIS A 118 15.24 7.41 3.52
N GLN A 119 14.15 6.74 3.93
CA GLN A 119 13.29 6.08 2.94
C GLN A 119 12.33 7.07 2.25
N ALA A 120 11.67 7.95 3.01
CA ALA A 120 10.83 8.98 2.40
C ALA A 120 11.68 10.10 1.78
N GLY A 121 12.71 10.61 2.45
CA GLY A 121 13.57 11.67 1.91
C GLY A 121 14.39 11.27 0.68
N GLY A 122 14.51 9.97 0.37
CA GLY A 122 15.00 9.51 -0.93
C GLY A 122 13.95 9.57 -2.05
N LYS A 123 12.65 9.46 -1.71
CA LYS A 123 11.53 9.39 -2.67
C LYS A 123 10.68 10.64 -2.75
N VAL A 124 10.73 11.53 -1.77
CA VAL A 124 9.86 12.72 -1.69
C VAL A 124 10.62 13.97 -1.26
N TYR A 125 10.09 15.14 -1.64
CA TYR A 125 10.49 16.47 -1.18
C TYR A 125 9.27 17.32 -0.84
N VAL A 126 9.49 18.43 -0.13
CA VAL A 126 8.47 19.43 0.18
C VAL A 126 8.74 20.65 -0.68
N ASP A 127 7.69 21.19 -1.29
CA ASP A 127 7.73 22.44 -2.07
C ASP A 127 6.37 23.15 -1.95
N VAL A 128 6.19 24.29 -2.61
CA VAL A 128 4.90 24.99 -2.71
C VAL A 128 3.90 24.10 -3.45
N SER A 129 2.72 23.89 -2.85
CA SER A 129 1.65 23.09 -3.44
C SER A 129 1.14 23.70 -4.75
N LEU A 130 0.73 22.84 -5.69
CA LEU A 130 0.03 23.26 -6.91
C LEU A 130 -1.44 23.60 -6.63
N ILE A 131 -1.95 23.20 -5.47
CA ILE A 131 -3.30 23.53 -5.01
C ILE A 131 -3.30 24.98 -4.50
N SER A 132 -4.16 25.80 -5.09
CA SER A 132 -4.29 27.23 -4.75
C SER A 132 -4.51 27.42 -3.25
N SER A 133 -3.66 28.24 -2.63
CA SER A 133 -3.74 28.59 -1.20
C SER A 133 -3.58 27.44 -0.20
N ALA A 134 -3.05 26.27 -0.62
CA ALA A 134 -2.79 25.13 0.27
C ALA A 134 -1.42 25.20 0.99
N GLY A 135 -0.57 26.16 0.64
CA GLY A 135 0.75 26.32 1.27
C GLY A 135 1.79 25.37 0.69
N GLU A 136 2.40 24.54 1.54
CA GLU A 136 3.38 23.53 1.11
C GLU A 136 2.67 22.22 0.73
N GLY A 137 3.27 21.45 -0.18
CA GLY A 137 2.84 20.12 -0.59
C GLY A 137 3.98 19.10 -0.55
N LEU A 138 3.63 17.83 -0.71
CA LEU A 138 4.59 16.72 -0.78
C LEU A 138 4.70 16.24 -2.22
N PHE A 139 5.92 16.16 -2.76
CA PHE A 139 6.17 15.83 -4.15
C PHE A 139 7.06 14.60 -4.29
N SER A 140 6.87 13.83 -5.35
CA SER A 140 7.72 12.67 -5.65
C SER A 140 9.06 13.08 -6.26
N LYS A 141 10.17 12.51 -5.81
CA LYS A 141 11.52 12.67 -6.42
C LYS A 141 11.76 11.71 -7.59
N ILE A 142 10.97 10.65 -7.68
CA ILE A 142 11.14 9.54 -8.62
C ILE A 142 9.80 9.17 -9.24
N ALA A 143 9.80 8.55 -10.41
CA ALA A 143 8.62 7.80 -10.83
C ALA A 143 8.44 6.60 -9.89
N ALA A 144 7.19 6.28 -9.53
CA ALA A 144 6.88 5.15 -8.67
C ALA A 144 5.60 4.46 -9.14
N GLU A 145 5.59 3.13 -9.05
CA GLU A 145 4.43 2.30 -9.38
C GLU A 145 3.33 2.40 -8.33
N ALA A 146 2.16 1.84 -8.63
CA ALA A 146 1.10 1.64 -7.65
C ALA A 146 1.58 0.82 -6.44
N SER A 147 0.95 1.02 -5.28
CA SER A 147 1.25 0.36 -4.02
C SER A 147 2.65 0.63 -3.44
N THR A 148 3.33 1.68 -3.88
CA THR A 148 4.65 2.10 -3.37
C THR A 148 4.51 2.96 -2.12
N VAL A 149 5.22 2.60 -1.03
CA VAL A 149 5.35 3.48 0.16
C VAL A 149 6.27 4.65 -0.16
N MET A 150 5.71 5.87 -0.11
CA MET A 150 6.38 7.12 -0.45
C MET A 150 6.83 7.90 0.78
N SER A 151 6.00 7.95 1.82
CA SER A 151 6.27 8.74 3.02
C SER A 151 5.68 8.14 4.29
N PHE A 152 6.12 8.62 5.43
CA PHE A 152 5.67 8.20 6.76
C PHE A 152 4.99 9.35 7.48
N TYR A 153 3.92 9.05 8.22
CA TYR A 153 3.19 9.98 9.05
C TYR A 153 3.46 9.66 10.52
N ASN A 154 4.46 10.32 11.10
CA ASN A 154 4.82 10.17 12.50
C ASN A 154 4.72 11.51 13.23
N GLY A 155 4.31 11.47 14.49
CA GLY A 155 4.03 12.64 15.31
C GLY A 155 3.90 12.29 16.80
N VAL A 156 3.35 13.21 17.58
CA VAL A 156 2.93 12.93 18.96
C VAL A 156 1.72 12.02 18.96
N ARG A 157 1.54 11.26 20.04
CA ARG A 157 0.37 10.41 20.26
C ARG A 157 -0.51 11.07 21.31
N ILE A 158 -1.73 11.44 20.92
CA ILE A 158 -2.75 12.07 21.76
C ILE A 158 -4.07 11.28 21.64
N THR A 159 -5.02 11.54 22.52
CA THR A 159 -6.32 10.86 22.50
C THR A 159 -7.30 11.55 21.56
N HIS A 160 -8.30 10.81 21.05
CA HIS A 160 -9.42 11.41 20.32
C HIS A 160 -10.13 12.48 21.15
N GLN A 161 -10.34 12.24 22.45
CA GLN A 161 -10.95 13.22 23.34
C GLN A 161 -10.20 14.57 23.38
N GLU A 162 -8.87 14.56 23.38
CA GLU A 162 -8.08 15.80 23.35
C GLU A 162 -8.27 16.55 22.02
N VAL A 163 -8.32 15.82 20.91
CA VAL A 163 -8.50 16.37 19.55
C VAL A 163 -9.91 16.95 19.37
N ASP A 164 -10.93 16.22 19.82
CA ASP A 164 -12.34 16.60 19.66
C ASP A 164 -12.74 17.76 20.59
N SER A 165 -12.02 17.94 21.71
CA SER A 165 -12.30 19.00 22.69
C SER A 165 -11.58 20.32 22.42
N ARG A 166 -10.66 20.37 21.46
CA ARG A 166 -9.88 21.57 21.13
C ARG A 166 -10.31 22.19 19.79
N ASP A 167 -9.85 23.41 19.56
CA ASP A 167 -10.18 24.17 18.34
C ASP A 167 -9.61 23.48 17.08
N TRP A 168 -10.40 23.46 16.00
CA TRP A 168 -10.03 22.96 14.68
C TRP A 168 -8.74 23.59 14.13
N ALA A 169 -8.42 24.82 14.51
CA ALA A 169 -7.16 25.48 14.15
C ALA A 169 -5.91 24.70 14.61
N LEU A 170 -6.05 23.83 15.63
CA LEU A 170 -4.98 22.97 16.14
C LEU A 170 -4.99 21.56 15.51
N ASN A 171 -6.00 21.22 14.71
CA ASN A 171 -6.23 19.88 14.17
C ASN A 171 -5.82 19.73 12.69
N GLY A 172 -5.05 20.69 12.16
CA GLY A 172 -4.62 20.66 10.76
C GLY A 172 -3.77 19.45 10.39
N ASN A 173 -3.04 18.88 11.34
CA ASN A 173 -2.13 17.75 11.14
C ASN A 173 -2.49 16.51 11.97
N THR A 174 -3.71 16.41 12.49
CA THR A 174 -4.18 15.24 13.23
C THR A 174 -4.63 14.14 12.28
N ILE A 175 -4.20 12.90 12.53
CA ILE A 175 -4.66 11.70 11.83
C ILE A 175 -4.92 10.59 12.83
N SER A 176 -6.12 10.01 12.82
CA SER A 176 -6.43 8.82 13.62
C SER A 176 -5.50 7.68 13.23
N LEU A 177 -4.84 7.06 14.21
CA LEU A 177 -4.06 5.84 14.01
C LEU A 177 -4.97 4.61 14.18
N ASP A 178 -5.71 4.60 15.28
CA ASP A 178 -6.64 3.56 15.72
C ASP A 178 -7.77 4.20 16.56
N GLU A 179 -8.60 3.37 17.22
CA GLU A 179 -9.74 3.81 18.04
C GLU A 179 -9.33 4.61 19.29
N GLU A 180 -8.09 4.47 19.76
CA GLU A 180 -7.62 5.11 21.01
C GLU A 180 -6.65 6.27 20.74
N THR A 181 -5.91 6.19 19.63
CA THR A 181 -4.75 7.03 19.37
C THR A 181 -4.94 7.89 18.12
N VAL A 182 -4.62 9.17 18.26
CA VAL A 182 -4.43 10.12 17.17
C VAL A 182 -2.95 10.51 17.10
N ILE A 183 -2.41 10.55 15.89
CA ILE A 183 -1.09 11.10 15.61
C ILE A 183 -1.23 12.57 15.24
N ASP A 184 -0.43 13.44 15.84
CA ASP A 184 -0.42 14.87 15.53
C ASP A 184 1.00 15.41 15.27
N VAL A 185 1.13 16.38 14.37
CA VAL A 185 2.36 17.13 14.12
C VAL A 185 2.09 18.61 14.42
N PRO A 186 2.10 18.99 15.72
CA PRO A 186 1.73 20.34 16.12
C PRO A 186 2.81 21.36 15.75
N GLU A 187 2.48 22.64 15.83
CA GLU A 187 3.48 23.70 15.78
C GLU A 187 4.54 23.53 16.90
N PRO A 188 5.82 23.88 16.63
CA PRO A 188 6.38 24.38 15.38
C PRO A 188 6.88 23.25 14.45
N TYR A 189 6.52 21.99 14.72
CA TYR A 189 7.02 20.80 14.01
C TYR A 189 6.30 20.54 12.69
N ASN A 190 5.18 21.23 12.43
CA ASN A 190 4.61 21.34 11.10
C ASN A 190 5.58 21.97 10.09
N HIS A 191 6.62 22.69 10.51
CA HIS A 191 7.62 23.23 9.60
C HIS A 191 8.76 22.24 9.34
N ALA A 192 9.05 21.94 8.07
CA ALA A 192 10.12 21.01 7.67
C ALA A 192 11.51 21.41 8.20
N ALA A 193 11.74 22.71 8.43
CA ALA A 193 12.96 23.24 9.03
C ALA A 193 13.13 22.86 10.52
N LYS A 194 12.03 22.56 11.23
CA LYS A 194 12.00 22.18 12.64
C LYS A 194 11.86 20.68 12.84
N TYR A 195 11.09 20.01 11.96
CA TYR A 195 10.93 18.57 11.98
C TYR A 195 10.86 18.01 10.57
N CYS A 196 11.77 17.09 10.27
CA CYS A 196 11.85 16.42 8.98
C CYS A 196 12.17 14.94 9.16
N ALA A 197 11.94 14.34 10.33
CA ALA A 197 12.16 12.91 10.54
C ALA A 197 11.14 12.05 9.78
N SER A 198 9.96 12.60 9.54
CA SER A 198 8.93 12.09 8.64
C SER A 198 8.22 13.28 7.97
N LEU A 199 7.59 13.07 6.81
CA LEU A 199 7.03 14.15 5.98
C LEU A 199 5.59 13.86 5.51
N GLY A 200 4.92 12.85 6.07
CA GLY A 200 3.55 12.48 5.68
C GLY A 200 2.54 13.60 5.91
N HIS A 201 2.74 14.42 6.96
CA HIS A 201 1.91 15.58 7.28
C HIS A 201 2.01 16.74 6.26
N LYS A 202 2.77 16.57 5.17
CA LYS A 202 2.91 17.57 4.09
C LYS A 202 2.09 17.22 2.84
N ALA A 203 1.51 16.03 2.77
CA ALA A 203 0.64 15.69 1.64
C ALA A 203 -0.71 16.36 1.80
N ASN A 204 -1.09 17.16 0.82
CA ASN A 204 -2.37 17.86 0.84
C ASN A 204 -3.55 16.96 0.51
N HIS A 205 -4.73 17.49 0.80
CA HIS A 205 -5.98 16.86 0.44
C HIS A 205 -6.23 16.89 -1.08
N SER A 206 -6.85 15.83 -1.60
CA SER A 206 -7.61 15.86 -2.85
C SER A 206 -8.77 14.86 -2.79
N PHE A 207 -9.90 15.17 -3.44
CA PHE A 207 -11.00 14.22 -3.67
C PHE A 207 -10.73 13.22 -4.81
N THR A 208 -9.68 13.45 -5.61
CA THR A 208 -9.18 12.51 -6.62
C THR A 208 -7.70 12.21 -6.36
N PRO A 209 -7.38 11.61 -5.20
CA PRO A 209 -6.01 11.48 -4.76
C PRO A 209 -5.23 10.46 -5.60
N ASN A 210 -3.90 10.57 -5.57
CA ASN A 210 -2.99 9.56 -6.14
C ASN A 210 -2.35 8.66 -5.07
N CYS A 211 -2.61 8.95 -3.79
CA CYS A 211 -2.14 8.18 -2.65
C CYS A 211 -3.25 7.92 -1.61
N ILE A 212 -2.98 6.99 -0.70
CA ILE A 212 -3.79 6.70 0.49
C ILE A 212 -2.94 6.71 1.74
N TYR A 213 -3.60 6.93 2.88
CA TYR A 213 -3.04 6.56 4.17
C TYR A 213 -3.20 5.06 4.42
N ASP A 214 -2.13 4.42 4.86
CA ASP A 214 -2.10 2.96 5.09
C ASP A 214 -1.31 2.65 6.37
N PRO A 215 -1.72 1.68 7.22
CA PRO A 215 -0.97 1.32 8.42
C PRO A 215 0.47 0.88 8.13
N PHE A 216 1.41 1.21 9.03
CA PHE A 216 2.83 0.88 8.86
C PHE A 216 3.52 0.67 10.21
N VAL A 217 4.32 -0.40 10.35
CA VAL A 217 5.10 -0.70 11.55
C VAL A 217 6.57 -0.37 11.31
N HIS A 218 6.91 0.89 11.56
CA HIS A 218 8.25 1.41 11.30
C HIS A 218 9.24 0.99 12.40
N PRO A 219 10.44 0.49 12.08
CA PRO A 219 11.41 0.00 13.09
C PRO A 219 11.87 1.09 14.05
N ARG A 220 11.77 2.37 13.63
CA ARG A 220 12.11 3.53 14.47
C ARG A 220 10.90 4.15 15.18
N PHE A 221 9.73 4.20 14.54
CA PHE A 221 8.58 4.98 15.02
C PHE A 221 7.48 4.11 15.65
N GLY A 222 7.60 2.78 15.53
CA GLY A 222 6.57 1.84 15.91
C GLY A 222 5.37 1.88 14.95
N PRO A 223 4.17 1.53 15.44
CA PRO A 223 2.93 1.60 14.67
C PRO A 223 2.56 3.06 14.34
N ILE A 224 2.50 3.36 13.05
CA ILE A 224 2.16 4.67 12.48
C ILE A 224 1.34 4.47 11.20
N LYS A 225 1.07 5.56 10.47
CA LYS A 225 0.57 5.50 9.08
C LYS A 225 1.67 5.86 8.09
N CYS A 226 1.49 5.43 6.84
CA CYS A 226 2.32 5.80 5.71
C CYS A 226 1.46 6.36 4.57
N ILE A 227 2.11 6.99 3.60
CA ILE A 227 1.51 7.41 2.33
C ILE A 227 1.92 6.38 1.28
N ARG A 228 0.93 5.70 0.70
CA ARG A 228 1.11 4.68 -0.33
C ARG A 228 0.42 5.11 -1.62
N THR A 229 1.09 4.98 -2.76
CA THR A 229 0.48 5.26 -4.06
C THR A 229 -0.64 4.28 -4.37
N ILE A 230 -1.74 4.75 -4.97
CA ILE A 230 -2.82 3.88 -5.48
C ILE A 230 -2.75 3.65 -7.00
N ARG A 231 -1.95 4.46 -7.68
CA ARG A 231 -1.61 4.35 -9.11
C ARG A 231 -0.15 4.70 -9.31
N ALA A 232 0.38 4.52 -10.53
CA ALA A 232 1.67 5.08 -10.87
C ALA A 232 1.68 6.61 -10.70
N VAL A 233 2.80 7.15 -10.23
CA VAL A 233 3.06 8.59 -10.06
C VAL A 233 4.36 8.95 -10.74
N GLU A 234 4.38 10.13 -11.35
CA GLU A 234 5.55 10.63 -12.05
C GLU A 234 6.54 11.32 -11.09
N LYS A 235 7.78 11.48 -11.57
CA LYS A 235 8.73 12.36 -10.89
C LYS A 235 8.17 13.80 -10.90
N ASP A 236 8.34 14.47 -9.77
CA ASP A 236 7.87 15.82 -9.48
C ASP A 236 6.32 15.97 -9.43
N GLU A 237 5.56 14.86 -9.46
CA GLU A 237 4.11 14.87 -9.24
C GLU A 237 3.79 15.15 -7.76
N GLU A 238 2.80 16.00 -7.49
CA GLU A 238 2.31 16.26 -6.14
C GLU A 238 1.53 15.05 -5.61
N LEU A 239 1.94 14.56 -4.43
CA LEU A 239 1.31 13.46 -3.73
C LEU A 239 0.16 13.99 -2.88
N THR A 240 -1.06 13.56 -3.20
CA THR A 240 -2.29 13.96 -2.52
C THR A 240 -3.03 12.76 -1.96
N VAL A 241 -3.78 12.98 -0.89
CA VAL A 241 -4.51 11.95 -0.15
C VAL A 241 -5.94 12.42 0.15
N ALA A 242 -6.88 11.50 0.30
CA ALA A 242 -8.18 11.82 0.86
C ALA A 242 -8.08 11.90 2.39
N TYR A 243 -8.41 13.05 2.99
CA TYR A 243 -8.30 13.23 4.44
C TYR A 243 -9.38 12.45 5.21
N GLY A 244 -10.51 12.16 4.56
CA GLY A 244 -11.53 11.28 5.11
C GLY A 244 -12.28 11.86 6.31
N TYR A 245 -12.47 13.18 6.37
CA TYR A 245 -13.38 13.80 7.33
C TYR A 245 -14.80 13.26 7.15
N ASP A 246 -15.58 13.22 8.24
CA ASP A 246 -16.96 12.76 8.19
C ASP A 246 -17.84 13.78 7.45
N HIS A 247 -18.50 13.34 6.40
CA HIS A 247 -19.40 14.17 5.59
C HIS A 247 -20.80 14.27 6.17
N ASN A 248 -21.21 13.31 7.01
CA ASN A 248 -22.55 13.22 7.59
C ASN A 248 -22.51 12.75 9.06
N PRO A 249 -21.86 13.51 9.96
CA PRO A 249 -21.85 13.20 11.38
C PRO A 249 -23.27 13.15 11.96
N VAL A 250 -23.52 12.15 12.79
CA VAL A 250 -24.84 11.93 13.39
C VAL A 250 -25.23 13.14 14.25
N GLY A 251 -26.37 13.76 13.92
CA GLY A 251 -26.92 14.88 14.68
C GLY A 251 -26.45 16.27 14.24
N GLN A 252 -25.66 16.39 13.18
CA GLN A 252 -25.33 17.67 12.55
C GLN A 252 -25.79 17.73 11.10
N ASN A 253 -26.09 18.95 10.63
CA ASN A 253 -26.49 19.21 9.23
C ASN A 253 -25.28 19.70 8.41
N GLY A 254 -24.20 18.93 8.37
CA GLY A 254 -23.04 19.24 7.53
C GLY A 254 -21.76 18.46 7.91
N PRO A 255 -20.73 18.49 7.04
CA PRO A 255 -19.46 17.82 7.30
C PRO A 255 -18.74 18.39 8.52
N GLU A 256 -18.16 17.50 9.34
CA GLU A 256 -17.26 17.88 10.42
C GLU A 256 -15.84 18.04 9.86
N ALA A 257 -15.61 19.17 9.20
CA ALA A 257 -14.37 19.46 8.48
C ALA A 257 -14.09 20.97 8.43
N PRO A 258 -12.82 21.39 8.22
CA PRO A 258 -12.47 22.79 8.00
C PRO A 258 -13.24 23.42 6.83
N GLU A 259 -13.42 24.76 6.87
CA GLU A 259 -14.19 25.49 5.85
C GLU A 259 -13.68 25.26 4.42
N TRP A 260 -12.35 25.26 4.22
CA TRP A 260 -11.73 25.02 2.91
C TRP A 260 -12.12 23.64 2.33
N TYR A 261 -12.23 22.62 3.18
CA TYR A 261 -12.60 21.27 2.78
C TYR A 261 -14.07 21.21 2.38
N GLN A 262 -14.95 21.88 3.14
CA GLN A 262 -16.38 21.92 2.82
C GLN A 262 -16.66 22.63 1.49
N LEU A 263 -15.91 23.69 1.19
CA LEU A 263 -16.00 24.41 -0.09
C LEU A 263 -15.54 23.52 -1.26
N GLU A 264 -14.40 22.84 -1.11
CA GLU A 264 -13.88 21.93 -2.13
C GLU A 264 -14.82 20.73 -2.33
N LEU A 265 -15.41 20.18 -1.27
CA LEU A 265 -16.40 19.09 -1.34
C LEU A 265 -17.62 19.48 -2.18
N LYS A 266 -18.17 20.68 -1.95
CA LYS A 266 -19.30 21.19 -2.74
C LYS A 266 -18.94 21.33 -4.22
N ALA A 267 -17.76 21.88 -4.52
CA ALA A 267 -17.28 22.01 -5.89
C ALA A 267 -17.10 20.66 -6.57
N PHE A 268 -16.51 19.68 -5.86
CA PHE A 268 -16.33 18.32 -6.33
C PHE A 268 -17.67 17.62 -6.63
N GLN A 269 -18.63 17.72 -5.72
CA GLN A 269 -19.97 17.14 -5.90
C GLN A 269 -20.71 17.76 -7.11
N ALA A 270 -20.63 19.08 -7.28
CA ALA A 270 -21.22 19.76 -8.44
C ALA A 270 -20.59 19.29 -9.76
N ALA A 271 -19.27 19.12 -9.81
CA ALA A 271 -18.58 18.60 -10.98
C ALA A 271 -19.02 17.17 -11.34
N GLN A 272 -19.24 16.30 -10.34
CA GLN A 272 -19.74 14.94 -10.58
C GLN A 272 -21.20 14.90 -11.08
N GLN A 273 -22.04 15.82 -10.61
CA GLN A 273 -23.42 15.93 -11.09
C GLN A 273 -23.47 16.36 -12.56
N ASN A 274 -22.64 17.33 -12.96
CA ASN A 274 -22.56 17.77 -14.36
C ASN A 274 -22.05 16.68 -15.31
N TYR A 275 -21.20 15.76 -14.84
CA TYR A 275 -20.73 14.62 -15.65
C TYR A 275 -21.78 13.49 -15.79
N SER A 276 -22.77 13.43 -14.87
CA SER A 276 -23.79 12.38 -14.86
C SER A 276 -25.11 12.77 -15.52
N ASP A 277 -25.22 14.00 -16.04
CA ASP A 277 -26.33 14.49 -16.85
C ASP A 277 -25.84 14.98 -18.24
N PRO A 278 -25.71 14.10 -19.25
CA PRO A 278 -25.34 14.51 -20.61
C PRO A 278 -26.50 15.18 -21.38
N SER A 279 -27.62 15.53 -20.73
CA SER A 279 -28.80 16.08 -21.40
C SER A 279 -28.85 17.61 -21.46
N LEU A 280 -27.80 18.31 -21.01
CA LEU A 280 -27.74 19.77 -20.97
C LEU A 280 -26.57 20.42 -21.73
N GLU A 281 -25.83 19.66 -22.56
CA GLU A 281 -24.96 20.24 -23.59
C GLU A 281 -25.55 19.95 -24.98
N ASN A 282 -26.30 20.93 -25.50
CA ASN A 282 -26.46 21.33 -26.92
C ASN A 282 -27.91 21.68 -27.28
N GLU A 283 -28.24 22.97 -27.23
CA GLU A 283 -29.26 23.59 -28.11
C GLU A 283 -28.84 25.00 -28.57
N ASP A 284 -27.55 25.33 -28.58
CA ASP A 284 -27.05 26.58 -29.15
C ASP A 284 -25.71 26.36 -29.88
N LEU A 285 -25.69 25.54 -30.93
CA LEU A 285 -24.79 25.72 -32.08
C LEU A 285 -25.18 24.74 -33.20
N LEU A 286 -26.25 25.06 -33.93
CA LEU A 286 -26.56 24.43 -35.21
C LEU A 286 -26.36 25.44 -36.34
N CYS A 287 -25.71 24.96 -37.41
CA CYS A 287 -25.52 25.58 -38.73
C CYS A 287 -24.26 26.46 -38.93
N SER A 288 -23.13 25.82 -39.23
CA SER A 288 -22.47 26.01 -40.54
C SER A 288 -21.32 25.02 -40.76
N GLY A 289 -21.29 24.40 -41.94
CA GLY A 289 -20.07 23.78 -42.49
C GLY A 289 -20.06 22.26 -42.60
N LEU A 290 -20.86 21.70 -43.51
CA LEU A 290 -20.54 20.42 -44.15
C LEU A 290 -19.40 20.63 -45.16
N SER A 291 -18.30 19.88 -45.04
CA SER A 291 -17.64 19.23 -46.19
C SER A 291 -16.42 18.38 -45.80
N SER A 292 -16.31 17.28 -46.54
CA SER A 292 -15.14 16.46 -46.90
C SER A 292 -14.69 15.31 -45.99
N GLU A 293 -14.82 14.13 -46.61
CA GLU A 293 -14.31 12.79 -46.33
C GLU A 293 -12.81 12.73 -46.01
N SER A 294 -12.42 11.73 -45.20
CA SER A 294 -11.41 10.73 -45.62
C SER A 294 -11.27 9.62 -44.57
N ASP A 295 -11.51 8.39 -45.01
CA ASP A 295 -11.27 7.13 -44.32
C ASP A 295 -9.82 6.96 -43.85
N THR A 296 -9.63 6.29 -42.71
CA THR A 296 -8.50 5.36 -42.51
C THR A 296 -8.79 4.41 -41.35
N CYS A 297 -9.20 3.19 -41.69
CA CYS A 297 -9.15 2.03 -40.79
C CYS A 297 -7.92 1.19 -41.12
N LEU A 298 -7.10 0.82 -40.12
CA LEU A 298 -6.21 -0.35 -40.13
C LEU A 298 -6.01 -0.86 -38.68
N PRO A 299 -5.63 -2.14 -38.48
CA PRO A 299 -6.36 -3.06 -37.61
C PRO A 299 -5.53 -3.52 -36.40
N VAL A 300 -6.20 -3.95 -35.32
CA VAL A 300 -5.54 -4.76 -34.28
C VAL A 300 -6.40 -5.98 -33.97
N ALA A 301 -5.93 -7.12 -34.48
CA ALA A 301 -6.38 -8.44 -34.09
C ALA A 301 -5.84 -8.79 -32.70
N ASN A 302 -6.72 -9.03 -31.73
CA ASN A 302 -6.41 -9.84 -30.56
C ASN A 302 -7.70 -10.43 -29.97
N PRO A 303 -7.90 -11.76 -29.91
CA PRO A 303 -9.18 -12.36 -29.50
C PRO A 303 -9.46 -12.33 -27.98
N PHE A 304 -8.66 -11.61 -27.19
CA PHE A 304 -8.90 -11.44 -25.75
C PHE A 304 -9.83 -10.26 -25.38
N CYS A 305 -10.09 -9.31 -26.28
CA CYS A 305 -10.92 -8.14 -25.98
C CYS A 305 -12.44 -8.40 -26.01
N ALA A 306 -12.90 -9.53 -26.55
CA ALA A 306 -14.34 -9.79 -26.67
C ALA A 306 -15.03 -10.05 -25.31
N LEU A 307 -14.29 -10.57 -24.31
CA LEU A 307 -14.88 -10.89 -23.00
C LEU A 307 -14.99 -9.65 -22.08
N GLN A 308 -14.12 -8.65 -22.26
CA GLN A 308 -14.13 -7.42 -21.44
C GLN A 308 -15.07 -6.33 -21.97
N VAL A 309 -15.46 -6.37 -23.25
CA VAL A 309 -16.36 -5.35 -23.83
C VAL A 309 -17.85 -5.71 -23.67
N MET A 310 -18.20 -6.96 -23.35
CA MET A 310 -19.61 -7.35 -23.12
C MET A 310 -20.05 -7.36 -21.64
N GLY A 311 -19.12 -7.41 -20.68
CA GLY A 311 -19.46 -7.44 -19.24
C GLY A 311 -19.81 -6.06 -18.67
N VAL A 312 -19.11 -5.02 -19.12
CA VAL A 312 -19.23 -3.65 -18.57
C VAL A 312 -20.59 -3.00 -18.86
N PRO A 313 -21.20 -3.16 -20.07
CA PRO A 313 -22.54 -2.64 -20.31
C PRO A 313 -23.63 -3.35 -19.49
N GLY A 314 -23.47 -4.66 -19.24
CA GLY A 314 -24.45 -5.47 -18.51
C GLY A 314 -24.53 -5.11 -17.01
N VAL A 315 -23.37 -4.87 -16.39
CA VAL A 315 -23.29 -4.44 -14.99
C VAL A 315 -23.86 -3.02 -14.83
N LEU A 316 -23.55 -2.10 -15.75
CA LEU A 316 -24.11 -0.75 -15.73
C LEU A 316 -25.64 -0.72 -16.00
N ALA A 317 -26.16 -1.62 -16.84
CA ALA A 317 -27.60 -1.79 -17.06
C ALA A 317 -28.33 -2.31 -15.81
N LEU A 318 -27.71 -3.21 -15.03
CA LEU A 318 -28.22 -3.67 -13.74
C LEU A 318 -28.28 -2.53 -12.71
N PHE A 319 -27.26 -1.67 -12.65
CA PHE A 319 -27.25 -0.49 -11.76
C PHE A 319 -28.25 0.60 -12.20
N SER A 320 -28.47 0.77 -13.50
CA SER A 320 -29.52 1.68 -14.01
C SER A 320 -30.93 1.17 -13.68
N SER A 321 -31.14 -0.16 -13.66
CA SER A 321 -32.43 -0.78 -13.34
C SER A 321 -32.75 -0.84 -11.83
N GLN A 322 -31.75 -0.75 -10.95
CA GLN A 322 -31.94 -0.68 -9.48
C GLN A 322 -32.81 0.52 -9.06
N ARG A 323 -32.78 1.63 -9.82
CA ARG A 323 -33.59 2.82 -9.55
C ARG A 323 -35.08 2.64 -9.89
N LYS A 324 -35.45 1.65 -10.70
CA LYS A 324 -36.84 1.47 -11.21
C LYS A 324 -37.57 0.27 -10.60
N ASN A 325 -36.88 -0.84 -10.29
CA ASN A 325 -37.49 -2.03 -9.67
C ASN A 325 -36.45 -2.82 -8.82
N PRO A 326 -36.26 -2.48 -7.53
CA PRO A 326 -35.18 -3.04 -6.70
C PRO A 326 -35.37 -4.53 -6.37
N VAL A 327 -36.63 -5.00 -6.29
CA VAL A 327 -36.94 -6.40 -5.97
C VAL A 327 -36.44 -7.35 -7.05
N LEU A 328 -36.65 -7.01 -8.33
CA LEU A 328 -36.26 -7.87 -9.45
C LEU A 328 -34.73 -7.99 -9.54
N VAL A 329 -34.01 -6.89 -9.31
CA VAL A 329 -32.54 -6.90 -9.38
C VAL A 329 -31.93 -7.71 -8.24
N ASN A 330 -32.46 -7.59 -7.02
CA ASN A 330 -31.98 -8.38 -5.90
C ASN A 330 -32.22 -9.88 -6.11
N VAL A 331 -33.35 -10.27 -6.71
CA VAL A 331 -33.61 -11.68 -7.09
C VAL A 331 -32.61 -12.18 -8.13
N LEU A 332 -32.26 -11.36 -9.13
CA LEU A 332 -31.25 -11.70 -10.14
C LEU A 332 -29.84 -11.85 -9.54
N ILE A 333 -29.45 -10.96 -8.61
CA ILE A 333 -28.16 -11.05 -7.90
C ILE A 333 -28.10 -12.32 -7.08
N VAL A 334 -29.15 -12.63 -6.32
CA VAL A 334 -29.22 -13.86 -5.51
C VAL A 334 -29.16 -15.11 -6.41
N ALA A 335 -29.89 -15.13 -7.52
CA ALA A 335 -29.84 -16.25 -8.47
C ALA A 335 -28.45 -16.44 -9.08
N SER A 336 -27.73 -15.34 -9.39
CA SER A 336 -26.35 -15.40 -9.88
C SER A 336 -25.39 -15.94 -8.82
N ILE A 337 -25.53 -15.53 -7.56
CA ILE A 337 -24.69 -16.04 -6.46
C ILE A 337 -24.93 -17.54 -6.26
N VAL A 338 -26.20 -17.98 -6.26
CA VAL A 338 -26.56 -19.40 -6.14
C VAL A 338 -25.99 -20.21 -7.31
N SER A 339 -26.00 -19.67 -8.53
CA SER A 339 -25.38 -20.32 -9.69
C SER A 339 -23.86 -20.46 -9.53
N CYS A 340 -23.17 -19.40 -9.07
CA CYS A 340 -21.73 -19.46 -8.79
C CYS A 340 -21.38 -20.50 -7.72
N VAL A 341 -22.18 -20.57 -6.65
CA VAL A 341 -21.99 -21.56 -5.58
C VAL A 341 -22.21 -22.98 -6.10
N ALA A 342 -23.23 -23.21 -6.92
CA ALA A 342 -23.46 -24.52 -7.54
C ALA A 342 -22.29 -24.97 -8.43
N ILE A 343 -21.71 -24.04 -9.22
CA ILE A 343 -20.53 -24.33 -10.05
C ILE A 343 -19.32 -24.69 -9.18
N LEU A 344 -19.07 -23.96 -8.09
CA LEU A 344 -17.98 -24.28 -7.16
C LEU A 344 -18.15 -25.65 -6.52
N ILE A 345 -19.39 -26.02 -6.14
CA ILE A 345 -19.70 -27.36 -5.61
C ILE A 345 -19.38 -28.44 -6.65
N VAL A 346 -19.77 -28.23 -7.92
CA VAL A 346 -19.46 -29.18 -9.01
C VAL A 346 -17.96 -29.30 -9.23
N ILE A 347 -17.20 -28.21 -9.18
CA ILE A 347 -15.74 -28.22 -9.31
C ILE A 347 -15.11 -29.01 -8.15
N VAL A 348 -15.49 -28.71 -6.91
CA VAL A 348 -14.98 -29.42 -5.73
C VAL A 348 -15.33 -30.91 -5.79
N TYR A 349 -16.56 -31.25 -6.17
CA TYR A 349 -16.99 -32.64 -6.32
C TYR A 349 -16.21 -33.37 -7.43
N SER A 350 -15.93 -32.70 -8.55
CA SER A 350 -15.14 -33.27 -9.64
C SER A 350 -13.69 -33.50 -9.21
N SER A 351 -13.09 -32.55 -8.48
CA SER A 351 -11.74 -32.68 -7.93
C SER A 351 -11.63 -33.80 -6.89
N LEU A 352 -12.65 -33.96 -6.05
CA LEU A 352 -12.72 -35.07 -5.09
C LEU A 352 -12.90 -36.43 -5.78
N THR A 353 -13.68 -36.48 -6.86
CA THR A 353 -13.87 -37.70 -7.66
C THR A 353 -12.58 -38.10 -8.38
N LEU A 354 -11.81 -37.12 -8.88
CA LEU A 354 -10.49 -37.37 -9.48
C LEU A 354 -9.48 -37.93 -8.45
N ASN A 355 -9.44 -37.38 -7.25
CA ASN A 355 -8.58 -37.90 -6.17
C ASN A 355 -8.97 -39.32 -5.73
N TYR A 356 -10.26 -39.66 -5.71
CA TYR A 356 -10.70 -41.03 -5.40
C TYR A 356 -10.34 -42.04 -6.50
N GLY A 357 -10.26 -41.60 -7.76
CA GLY A 357 -9.81 -42.45 -8.88
C GLY A 357 -8.31 -42.76 -8.86
N GLU A 358 -7.48 -41.83 -8.37
CA GLU A 358 -6.02 -42.05 -8.23
C GLU A 358 -5.67 -42.98 -7.06
N GLU A 359 -6.49 -43.03 -6.01
CA GLU A 359 -6.28 -43.92 -4.85
C GLU A 359 -6.63 -45.40 -5.15
N GLU A 360 -7.56 -45.69 -6.07
CA GLU A 360 -7.85 -47.07 -6.50
C GLU A 360 -6.81 -47.67 -7.46
N GLU A 361 -6.12 -46.86 -8.27
CA GLU A 361 -5.02 -47.35 -9.13
C GLU A 361 -3.71 -47.59 -8.37
N LEU A 362 -3.50 -46.96 -7.20
CA LEU A 362 -2.27 -47.15 -6.41
C LEU A 362 -2.28 -48.41 -5.50
N SER A 363 -3.44 -49.07 -5.33
CA SER A 363 -3.57 -50.21 -4.41
C SER A 363 -3.53 -51.59 -5.07
N SER A 364 -3.40 -51.69 -6.41
CA SER A 364 -3.29 -52.99 -7.08
C SER A 364 -2.10 -53.08 -8.03
N ALA A 365 -0.96 -53.50 -7.49
CA ALA A 365 0.05 -54.21 -8.27
C ALA A 365 0.38 -55.50 -7.50
N PRO A 366 0.51 -56.67 -8.16
CA PRO A 366 1.67 -56.80 -9.04
C PRO A 366 1.55 -57.72 -10.28
N ILE A 367 2.52 -57.49 -11.17
CA ILE A 367 3.16 -58.36 -12.17
C ILE A 367 2.53 -58.51 -13.59
N HIS A 368 3.37 -58.07 -14.55
CA HIS A 368 3.70 -58.65 -15.86
C HIS A 368 3.26 -57.90 -17.15
N VAL A 369 4.32 -57.48 -17.88
CA VAL A 369 4.50 -57.48 -19.35
C VAL A 369 4.23 -56.18 -20.12
N ILE A 370 5.34 -55.55 -20.52
CA ILE A 370 5.71 -55.02 -21.86
C ILE A 370 4.61 -54.35 -22.70
N HIS A 371 4.77 -53.04 -22.98
CA HIS A 371 4.87 -52.42 -24.33
C HIS A 371 4.65 -50.90 -24.21
N THR A 372 5.72 -50.10 -24.31
CA THR A 372 6.11 -49.29 -25.49
C THR A 372 5.32 -47.99 -25.71
N VAL A 373 6.10 -46.90 -25.69
CA VAL A 373 6.13 -45.81 -26.68
C VAL A 373 5.22 -44.60 -26.41
N LEU A 374 5.89 -43.56 -25.89
CA LEU A 374 5.70 -42.14 -26.21
C LEU A 374 5.42 -41.91 -27.70
N GLY A 375 4.29 -41.26 -28.00
CA GLY A 375 4.01 -40.64 -29.29
C GLY A 375 4.07 -39.12 -29.19
N ALA A 376 5.26 -38.58 -28.93
CA ALA A 376 5.62 -37.22 -29.32
C ALA A 376 6.48 -37.35 -30.58
N GLU A 377 5.98 -36.90 -31.72
CA GLU A 377 6.78 -36.74 -32.94
C GLU A 377 6.60 -35.33 -33.52
N PHE A 378 7.63 -34.93 -34.27
CA PHE A 378 7.98 -33.66 -34.91
C PHE A 378 8.85 -32.74 -34.04
N LEU A 379 10.15 -32.53 -34.28
CA LEU A 379 11.02 -32.61 -35.48
C LEU A 379 12.45 -32.97 -35.02
N THR A 380 13.28 -33.74 -35.75
CA THR A 380 14.14 -33.20 -36.82
C THR A 380 14.96 -34.33 -37.46
N SER A 381 15.10 -34.27 -38.79
CA SER A 381 15.84 -35.22 -39.62
C SER A 381 17.36 -35.02 -39.56
N GLN A 382 18.14 -36.11 -39.49
CA GLN A 382 19.45 -36.18 -40.13
C GLN A 382 19.79 -37.62 -40.57
N ILE A 383 19.96 -37.74 -41.89
CA ILE A 383 20.97 -38.52 -42.61
C ILE A 383 20.89 -40.05 -42.51
N GLY A 384 20.44 -40.64 -43.61
CA GLY A 384 20.57 -42.05 -43.92
C GLY A 384 21.81 -42.39 -44.77
N PHE A 385 22.02 -43.71 -44.79
CA PHE A 385 22.58 -44.54 -45.85
C PHE A 385 24.09 -44.83 -45.89
N GLN A 386 24.42 -45.92 -45.17
CA GLN A 386 24.89 -47.23 -45.67
C GLN A 386 25.98 -47.31 -46.76
N PRO A 387 26.98 -48.19 -46.58
CA PRO A 387 28.01 -48.46 -47.56
C PRO A 387 27.70 -49.70 -48.44
N ARG A 388 28.18 -49.66 -49.68
CA ARG A 388 28.55 -50.77 -50.57
C ARG A 388 29.76 -50.22 -51.35
N THR A 389 30.92 -50.84 -51.46
CA THR A 389 31.39 -52.23 -51.36
C THR A 389 32.88 -52.19 -51.04
#